data_AF-A0A8T0BVY9-F1
#
_entry.id   AF-A0A8T0BVY9-F1
#
_cell.length_a   1.000
_cell.length_b   1.000
_cell.length_c   1.000
_cell.angle_alpha   90.00
_cell.angle_beta   90.00
_cell.angle_gamma   90.00
#
_symmetry.space_group_name_H-M   'P 1'
#
loop_
_entity.id
_entity.type
_entity.pdbx_description
1 polymer ?
#
loop_
_entity_poly.entity_id
_entity_poly.type
_entity_poly.pdbx_seq_one_letter_code
_entity_poly.pdbx_strand_id
1 'polypeptide(L)'
;MSDTEEVQYEENEEEVEEQEEEEGVAMEHGEGEEAKPKPKSFLPPMVPPKIPDGEKVDFDDIHRKRMEKDLTELQTLIEAHFESRKKEEEELIALSCRMEKRRAERAEEQRIRAEKERERQNKLAVEKARKEEEEAKKKAEDDAKKKKVLTNLQFTGYMQKTDKRGVQRKQTEREKKKKILNERRKELSVEDMNADKLREKANELWKWMYQLEAEKFELQYKYIRQKYEVTVLRNRVSDHQKNTKGPRSKRGLRK
;
A
#
# COMPACT_ATOMS: atom_id res chain seq x y z
N MET A 1 -36.23 8.45 -7.47
CA MET A 1 -35.13 8.54 -8.44
C MET A 1 -33.84 8.85 -7.66
N SER A 2 -33.44 8.14 -6.59
CA SER A 2 -33.15 6.70 -6.46
C SER A 2 -32.32 6.19 -7.63
N ASP A 3 -31.00 6.38 -7.53
CA ASP A 3 -30.04 5.48 -8.14
C ASP A 3 -28.79 5.45 -7.26
N THR A 4 -28.73 4.38 -6.48
CA THR A 4 -27.65 4.00 -5.60
C THR A 4 -26.91 2.90 -6.36
N GLU A 5 -25.88 3.24 -7.13
CA GLU A 5 -25.01 2.21 -7.71
C GLU A 5 -23.98 1.81 -6.65
N GLU A 6 -24.36 0.78 -5.91
CA GLU A 6 -23.49 -0.12 -5.16
C GLU A 6 -22.48 -0.75 -6.13
N VAL A 7 -21.20 -0.41 -6.00
CA VAL A 7 -20.13 -1.16 -6.66
C VAL A 7 -19.70 -2.25 -5.70
N GLN A 8 -20.17 -3.46 -5.99
CA GLN A 8 -19.82 -4.71 -5.30
C GLN A 8 -18.31 -4.95 -5.37
N TYR A 9 -17.74 -5.30 -4.22
CA TYR A 9 -16.42 -5.89 -4.08
C TYR A 9 -16.52 -7.33 -4.61
N GLU A 10 -15.91 -7.63 -5.76
CA GLU A 10 -15.63 -9.00 -6.15
C GLU A 10 -14.34 -9.46 -5.45
N GLU A 11 -14.55 -10.19 -4.36
CA GLU A 11 -13.57 -11.00 -3.66
C GLU A 11 -13.33 -12.25 -4.52
N ASN A 12 -12.16 -12.38 -5.12
CA ASN A 12 -11.77 -13.54 -5.91
C ASN A 12 -10.99 -14.49 -4.98
N GLU A 13 -11.73 -15.41 -4.35
CA GLU A 13 -11.18 -16.56 -3.63
C GLU A 13 -10.73 -17.61 -4.66
N GLU A 14 -9.41 -17.75 -4.85
CA GLU A 14 -8.85 -18.95 -5.50
C GLU A 14 -8.71 -20.06 -4.45
N GLU A 15 -9.68 -20.97 -4.47
CA GLU A 15 -9.63 -22.30 -3.86
C GLU A 15 -8.46 -23.11 -4.44
N VAL A 16 -7.59 -23.62 -3.57
CA VAL A 16 -6.57 -24.61 -3.91
C VAL A 16 -7.17 -25.99 -3.67
N GLU A 17 -7.65 -26.62 -4.74
CA GLU A 17 -8.05 -28.04 -4.72
C GLU A 17 -6.83 -28.94 -4.94
N GLU A 18 -6.64 -29.85 -3.98
CA GLU A 18 -5.61 -30.88 -3.94
C GLU A 18 -6.19 -32.14 -4.59
N GLN A 19 -5.68 -32.56 -5.75
CA GLN A 19 -5.97 -33.87 -6.35
C GLN A 19 -4.67 -34.54 -6.83
N GLU A 20 -4.33 -35.62 -6.14
CA GLU A 20 -3.40 -36.66 -6.56
C GLU A 20 -4.06 -37.54 -7.64
N GLU A 21 -3.43 -37.71 -8.80
CA GLU A 21 -3.56 -38.93 -9.61
C GLU A 21 -2.21 -39.28 -10.25
N GLU A 22 -1.70 -40.45 -9.89
CA GLU A 22 -0.60 -41.16 -10.55
C GLU A 22 -1.08 -41.74 -11.90
N GLU A 23 -0.31 -41.53 -12.97
CA GLU A 23 -0.18 -42.52 -14.04
C GLU A 23 1.29 -42.67 -14.45
N GLY A 24 1.81 -43.89 -14.30
CA GLY A 24 3.16 -44.28 -14.68
C GLY A 24 3.15 -45.63 -15.40
N VAL A 25 3.01 -45.55 -16.72
CA VAL A 25 2.89 -46.64 -17.70
C VAL A 25 4.12 -47.55 -17.74
N ALA A 26 3.85 -48.86 -17.79
CA ALA A 26 4.81 -49.91 -18.08
C ALA A 26 5.33 -49.85 -19.53
N MET A 27 6.64 -49.99 -19.74
CA MET A 27 7.17 -50.56 -20.98
C MET A 27 8.44 -51.38 -20.76
N GLU A 28 8.34 -52.58 -21.30
CA GLU A 28 9.30 -53.66 -21.47
C GLU A 28 10.35 -53.29 -22.53
N HIS A 29 11.61 -53.66 -22.29
CA HIS A 29 12.56 -53.93 -23.38
C HIS A 29 13.54 -55.02 -22.96
N GLY A 30 13.56 -56.08 -23.77
CA GLY A 30 14.49 -57.19 -23.66
C GLY A 30 15.81 -56.93 -24.38
N GLU A 31 16.85 -57.57 -23.88
CA GLU A 31 18.09 -57.84 -24.60
C GLU A 31 18.34 -59.34 -24.53
N GLY A 32 18.59 -59.95 -25.69
CA GLY A 32 18.96 -61.36 -25.81
C GLY A 32 20.40 -61.49 -26.25
N GLU A 33 21.09 -62.53 -25.77
CA GLU A 33 22.17 -63.19 -26.51
C GLU A 33 22.22 -64.69 -26.17
N GLU A 34 22.41 -65.50 -27.23
CA GLU A 34 22.59 -66.95 -27.22
C GLU A 34 24.02 -67.35 -26.79
N ALA A 35 24.22 -68.53 -26.18
CA ALA A 35 25.16 -69.56 -26.67
C ALA A 35 25.44 -70.73 -25.68
N LYS A 36 25.05 -71.94 -26.16
CA LYS A 36 25.76 -73.24 -26.10
C LYS A 36 25.79 -74.11 -24.81
N PRO A 37 25.93 -75.46 -24.97
CA PRO A 37 25.49 -76.44 -23.97
C PRO A 37 26.61 -77.26 -23.28
N LYS A 38 26.37 -77.58 -21.98
CA LYS A 38 26.87 -78.68 -21.09
C LYS A 38 28.39 -78.86 -20.90
N PRO A 39 28.82 -79.16 -19.65
CA PRO A 39 29.20 -80.55 -19.38
C PRO A 39 28.77 -81.08 -18.00
N LYS A 40 28.57 -82.41 -17.93
CA LYS A 40 28.33 -83.17 -16.70
C LYS A 40 29.58 -83.13 -15.82
N SER A 41 29.47 -82.67 -14.59
CA SER A 41 30.45 -82.93 -13.53
C SER A 41 29.92 -84.03 -12.60
N PHE A 42 30.72 -85.09 -12.50
CA PHE A 42 30.57 -86.19 -11.54
C PHE A 42 30.52 -85.63 -10.11
N LEU A 43 29.43 -85.88 -9.37
CA LEU A 43 29.41 -85.75 -7.93
C LEU A 43 29.95 -87.05 -7.31
N PRO A 44 31.04 -87.04 -6.53
CA PRO A 44 31.42 -88.21 -5.72
C PRO A 44 30.33 -88.48 -4.68
N PRO A 45 30.08 -89.74 -4.26
CA PRO A 45 29.04 -90.03 -3.28
C PRO A 45 29.45 -89.42 -1.94
N MET A 46 28.81 -88.32 -1.53
CA MET A 46 28.91 -87.83 -0.17
C MET A 46 28.26 -88.85 0.76
N VAL A 47 29.11 -89.49 1.56
CA VAL A 47 28.73 -90.20 2.78
C VAL A 47 27.92 -89.22 3.66
N PRO A 48 26.75 -89.62 4.21
CA PRO A 48 26.00 -88.76 5.12
C PRO A 48 26.89 -88.37 6.29
N PRO A 49 27.11 -87.06 6.55
CA PRO A 49 27.85 -86.65 7.73
C PRO A 49 27.12 -87.19 8.95
N LYS A 50 27.87 -87.97 9.75
CA LYS A 50 27.47 -88.44 11.06
C LYS A 50 27.11 -87.21 11.89
N ILE A 51 25.83 -87.01 12.20
CA ILE A 51 25.40 -86.00 13.17
C ILE A 51 26.02 -86.42 14.51
N PRO A 52 26.94 -85.64 15.11
CA PRO A 52 27.43 -85.93 16.45
C PRO A 52 26.29 -85.70 17.43
N ASP A 53 26.14 -86.65 18.34
CA ASP A 53 25.14 -86.66 19.41
C ASP A 53 25.11 -85.36 20.22
N GLY A 54 23.90 -84.81 20.35
CA GLY A 54 23.41 -84.30 21.62
C GLY A 54 24.14 -83.12 22.27
N GLU A 55 24.27 -81.99 21.57
CA GLU A 55 24.25 -80.71 22.28
C GLU A 55 22.79 -80.33 22.49
N LYS A 56 22.39 -80.29 23.76
CA LYS A 56 21.02 -80.03 24.21
C LYS A 56 20.62 -78.66 23.67
N VAL A 57 19.83 -78.64 22.60
CA VAL A 57 19.32 -77.40 21.99
C VAL A 57 18.51 -76.68 23.05
N ASP A 58 19.08 -75.60 23.61
CA ASP A 58 18.42 -74.79 24.61
C ASP A 58 17.36 -73.93 23.90
N PHE A 59 16.09 -74.32 24.03
CA PHE A 59 14.97 -73.61 23.43
C PHE A 59 14.85 -72.18 23.96
N ASP A 60 15.31 -71.91 25.18
CA ASP A 60 15.36 -70.55 25.73
C ASP A 60 16.45 -69.71 25.06
N ASP A 61 17.56 -70.33 24.65
CA ASP A 61 18.62 -69.66 23.88
C ASP A 61 18.18 -69.31 22.46
N ILE A 62 17.43 -70.20 21.81
CA ILE A 62 16.80 -69.92 20.51
C ILE A 62 15.80 -68.77 20.63
N HIS A 63 14.98 -68.75 21.68
CA HIS A 63 14.00 -67.70 21.88
C HIS A 63 14.66 -66.34 22.17
N ARG A 64 15.69 -66.30 23.02
CA ARG A 64 16.50 -65.08 23.27
C ARG A 64 17.15 -64.56 21.99
N LYS A 65 17.83 -65.42 21.23
CA LYS A 65 18.47 -65.05 19.97
C LYS A 65 17.47 -64.55 18.93
N ARG A 66 16.27 -65.12 18.89
CA ARG A 66 15.18 -64.59 18.03
C ARG A 66 14.78 -63.18 18.47
N MET A 67 14.50 -62.97 19.76
CA MET A 67 14.13 -61.65 20.28
C MET A 67 15.24 -60.60 20.06
N GLU A 68 16.50 -60.97 20.24
CA GLU A 68 17.64 -60.09 19.95
C GLU A 68 17.74 -59.76 18.45
N LYS A 69 17.55 -60.75 17.57
CA LYS A 69 17.52 -60.54 16.10
C LYS A 69 16.38 -59.61 15.70
N ASP A 70 15.19 -59.84 16.24
CA ASP A 70 14.00 -59.04 15.91
C ASP A 70 14.13 -57.61 16.44
N LEU A 71 14.73 -57.42 17.64
CA LEU A 71 15.00 -56.10 18.20
C LEU A 71 16.05 -55.33 17.38
N THR A 72 17.13 -55.99 16.95
CA THR A 72 18.19 -55.37 16.13
C THR A 72 17.70 -55.07 14.72
N GLU A 73 16.90 -55.96 14.12
CA GLU A 73 16.25 -55.73 12.83
C GLU A 73 15.26 -54.57 12.90
N LEU A 74 14.46 -54.48 13.97
CA LEU A 74 13.56 -53.35 14.20
C LEU A 74 14.32 -52.03 14.35
N GLN A 75 15.41 -51.99 15.13
CA GLN A 75 16.26 -50.80 15.26
C GLN A 75 16.85 -50.36 13.92
N THR A 76 17.35 -51.31 13.13
CA THR A 76 17.91 -51.06 11.79
C THR A 76 16.84 -50.52 10.84
N LEU A 77 15.62 -51.07 10.87
CA LEU A 77 14.51 -50.61 10.03
C LEU A 77 14.07 -49.19 10.41
N ILE A 78 14.02 -48.90 11.71
CA ILE A 78 13.71 -47.57 12.25
C ILE A 78 14.75 -46.56 11.75
N GLU A 79 16.04 -46.84 11.96
CA GLU A 79 17.14 -45.95 11.53
C GLU A 79 17.13 -45.75 10.01
N ALA A 80 16.99 -46.81 9.23
CA ALA A 80 16.91 -46.73 7.78
C ALA A 80 15.73 -45.88 7.30
N HIS A 81 14.55 -46.02 7.92
CA HIS A 81 13.38 -45.20 7.57
C HIS A 81 13.61 -43.72 7.89
N PHE A 82 14.15 -43.39 9.08
CA PHE A 82 14.44 -42.01 9.45
C PHE A 82 15.53 -41.39 8.57
N GLU A 83 16.60 -42.12 8.27
CA GLU A 83 17.67 -41.62 7.40
C GLU A 83 17.18 -41.43 5.96
N SER A 84 16.38 -42.36 5.44
CA SER A 84 15.80 -42.24 4.10
C SER A 84 14.91 -41.00 4.01
N ARG A 85 13.97 -40.85 4.96
CA ARG A 85 13.03 -39.74 4.98
C ARG A 85 13.73 -38.40 5.18
N LYS A 86 14.74 -38.35 6.04
CA LYS A 86 15.55 -37.15 6.26
C LYS A 86 16.30 -36.73 5.00
N LYS A 87 16.92 -37.67 4.28
CA LYS A 87 17.60 -37.37 3.00
C LYS A 87 16.61 -36.87 1.96
N GLU A 88 15.46 -37.51 1.84
CA GLU A 88 14.40 -37.08 0.92
C GLU A 88 13.87 -35.68 1.26
N GLU A 89 13.61 -35.39 2.53
CA GLU A 89 13.20 -34.06 2.99
C GLU A 89 14.26 -32.99 2.70
N GLU A 90 15.54 -33.28 2.95
CA GLU A 90 16.65 -32.37 2.64
C GLU A 90 16.75 -32.09 1.13
N GLU A 91 16.56 -33.10 0.28
CA GLU A 91 16.54 -32.95 -1.17
C GLU A 91 15.34 -32.14 -1.66
N LEU A 92 14.16 -32.38 -1.10
CA LEU A 92 12.92 -31.69 -1.44
C LEU A 92 12.99 -30.21 -1.02
N ILE A 93 13.52 -29.93 0.17
CA ILE A 93 13.79 -28.56 0.64
C ILE A 93 14.80 -27.88 -0.29
N ALA A 94 15.91 -28.54 -0.63
CA ALA A 94 16.91 -27.96 -1.52
C ALA A 94 16.35 -27.66 -2.92
N LEU A 95 15.49 -28.53 -3.45
CA LEU A 95 14.80 -28.30 -4.71
C LEU A 95 13.81 -27.13 -4.62
N SER A 96 13.00 -27.08 -3.56
CA SER A 96 12.05 -26.00 -3.30
C SER A 96 12.75 -24.65 -3.20
N CYS A 97 13.84 -24.54 -2.42
CA CYS A 97 14.63 -23.32 -2.33
C CYS A 97 15.18 -22.87 -3.68
N ARG A 98 15.62 -23.79 -4.56
CA ARG A 98 16.05 -23.44 -5.92
C ARG A 98 14.89 -22.96 -6.79
N MET A 99 13.70 -23.53 -6.66
CA MET A 99 12.50 -23.08 -7.37
C MET A 99 12.07 -21.69 -6.90
N GLU A 100 12.05 -21.47 -5.59
CA GLU A 100 11.70 -20.19 -4.97
C GLU A 100 12.67 -19.10 -5.39
N LYS A 101 13.98 -19.37 -5.36
CA LYS A 101 15.00 -18.44 -5.86
C LYS A 101 14.75 -18.03 -7.32
N ARG A 102 14.47 -19.00 -8.20
CA ARG A 102 14.13 -18.71 -9.62
C ARG A 102 12.83 -17.93 -9.77
N ARG A 103 11.83 -18.15 -8.90
CA ARG A 103 10.59 -17.36 -8.89
C ARG A 103 10.86 -15.91 -8.46
N ALA A 104 11.66 -15.73 -7.41
CA ALA A 104 12.06 -14.42 -6.92
C ALA A 104 12.86 -13.63 -7.98
N GLU A 105 13.83 -14.27 -8.65
CA GLU A 105 14.60 -13.67 -9.74
C GLU A 105 13.68 -13.23 -10.90
N ARG A 106 12.74 -14.07 -11.33
CA ARG A 106 11.75 -13.70 -12.36
C ARG A 106 10.85 -12.54 -11.93
N ALA A 107 10.41 -12.52 -10.68
CA ALA A 107 9.61 -11.43 -10.14
C ALA A 107 10.41 -10.11 -10.11
N GLU A 108 11.69 -10.17 -9.76
CA GLU A 108 12.58 -9.02 -9.77
C GLU A 108 12.83 -8.50 -11.19
N GLU A 109 13.08 -9.39 -12.17
CA GLU A 109 13.21 -9.02 -13.58
C GLU A 109 11.94 -8.33 -14.11
N GLN A 110 10.76 -8.84 -13.77
CA GLN A 110 9.49 -8.21 -14.12
C GLN A 110 9.36 -6.83 -13.48
N ARG A 111 9.74 -6.69 -12.20
CA ARG A 111 9.72 -5.39 -11.50
C ARG A 111 10.65 -4.38 -12.16
N ILE A 112 11.87 -4.79 -12.53
CA ILE A 112 12.84 -3.93 -13.22
C ILE A 112 12.32 -3.53 -14.60
N ARG A 113 11.68 -4.46 -15.35
CA ARG A 113 11.08 -4.16 -16.66
C ARG A 113 9.93 -3.16 -16.52
N ALA A 114 9.04 -3.37 -15.54
CA ALA A 114 7.93 -2.47 -15.26
C ALA A 114 8.42 -1.07 -14.83
N GLU A 115 9.46 -1.00 -14.01
CA GLU A 115 10.07 0.25 -13.57
C GLU A 115 10.71 1.02 -14.73
N LYS A 116 11.48 0.34 -15.59
CA LYS A 116 12.06 0.95 -16.80
C LYS A 116 11.00 1.46 -17.76
N GLU A 117 9.90 0.74 -17.93
CA GLU A 117 8.78 1.18 -18.77
C GLU A 117 8.07 2.40 -18.15
N ARG A 118 7.81 2.37 -16.83
CA ARG A 118 7.28 3.53 -16.10
C ARG A 118 8.19 4.75 -16.22
N GLU A 119 9.51 4.58 -16.16
CA GLU A 119 10.47 5.67 -16.33
C GLU A 119 10.42 6.25 -17.76
N ARG A 120 10.29 5.41 -18.80
CA ARG A 120 10.11 5.87 -20.19
C ARG A 120 8.82 6.66 -20.36
N GLN A 121 7.70 6.14 -19.87
CA GLN A 121 6.41 6.83 -19.88
C GLN A 121 6.50 8.17 -19.13
N ASN A 122 7.16 8.21 -17.98
CA ASN A 122 7.39 9.43 -17.23
C ASN A 122 8.27 10.44 -17.99
N LYS A 123 9.35 10.00 -18.66
CA LYS A 123 10.19 10.89 -19.48
C LYS A 123 9.39 11.50 -20.63
N LEU A 124 8.58 10.71 -21.32
CA LEU A 124 7.69 11.20 -22.38
C LEU A 124 6.63 12.15 -21.84
N ALA A 125 6.06 11.87 -20.68
CA ALA A 125 5.09 12.75 -20.02
C ALA A 125 5.74 14.08 -19.59
N VAL A 126 6.96 14.05 -19.06
CA VAL A 126 7.71 15.26 -18.67
C VAL A 126 8.12 16.08 -19.88
N GLU A 127 8.58 15.45 -20.97
CA GLU A 127 8.93 16.17 -22.20
C GLU A 127 7.68 16.78 -22.85
N LYS A 128 6.58 16.04 -22.89
CA LYS A 128 5.27 16.53 -23.35
C LYS A 128 4.78 17.69 -22.49
N ALA A 129 4.91 17.59 -21.17
CA ALA A 129 4.55 18.67 -20.24
C ALA A 129 5.45 19.90 -20.42
N ARG A 130 6.75 19.73 -20.67
CA ARG A 130 7.67 20.86 -20.96
C ARG A 130 7.32 21.55 -22.27
N LYS A 131 6.98 20.78 -23.31
CA LYS A 131 6.54 21.30 -24.61
C LYS A 131 5.18 22.02 -24.49
N GLU A 132 4.26 21.48 -23.69
CA GLU A 132 2.96 22.10 -23.39
C GLU A 132 3.14 23.38 -22.55
N GLU A 133 4.08 23.42 -21.62
CA GLU A 133 4.41 24.61 -20.83
C GLU A 133 5.04 25.72 -21.70
N GLU A 134 5.93 25.36 -22.62
CA GLU A 134 6.52 26.29 -23.59
C GLU A 134 5.47 26.83 -24.59
N GLU A 135 4.57 25.97 -25.08
CA GLU A 135 3.47 26.38 -25.96
C GLU A 135 2.42 27.24 -25.22
N ALA A 136 2.11 26.90 -23.96
CA ALA A 136 1.24 27.71 -23.11
C ALA A 136 1.86 29.07 -22.79
N LYS A 137 3.19 29.13 -22.57
CA LYS A 137 3.91 30.39 -22.37
C LYS A 137 3.92 31.24 -23.63
N LYS A 138 4.18 30.65 -24.79
CA LYS A 138 4.14 31.36 -26.09
C LYS A 138 2.73 31.87 -26.40
N LYS A 139 1.70 31.06 -26.14
CA LYS A 139 0.29 31.46 -26.29
C LYS A 139 -0.09 32.57 -25.32
N ALA A 140 0.38 32.52 -24.07
CA ALA A 140 0.18 33.58 -23.10
C ALA A 140 0.92 34.88 -23.48
N GLU A 141 2.12 34.79 -24.05
CA GLU A 141 2.87 35.95 -24.55
C GLU A 141 2.23 36.58 -25.78
N ASP A 142 1.72 35.78 -26.72
CA ASP A 142 1.00 36.26 -27.90
C ASP A 142 -0.35 36.85 -27.53
N ASP A 143 -1.09 36.24 -26.59
CA ASP A 143 -2.31 36.82 -26.03
C ASP A 143 -2.01 38.09 -25.22
N ALA A 144 -0.88 38.16 -24.50
CA ALA A 144 -0.46 39.38 -23.81
C ALA A 144 -0.05 40.49 -24.79
N LYS A 145 0.59 40.16 -25.92
CA LYS A 145 0.89 41.12 -27.00
C LYS A 145 -0.38 41.62 -27.67
N LYS A 146 -1.31 40.72 -28.04
CA LYS A 146 -2.63 41.07 -28.57
C LYS A 146 -3.43 41.93 -27.59
N LYS A 147 -3.42 41.56 -26.30
CA LYS A 147 -4.06 42.32 -25.22
C LYS A 147 -3.41 43.68 -25.04
N LYS A 148 -2.08 43.82 -25.06
CA LYS A 148 -1.38 45.12 -25.00
C LYS A 148 -1.80 46.04 -26.15
N VAL A 149 -1.91 45.51 -27.36
CA VAL A 149 -2.40 46.25 -28.53
C VAL A 149 -3.87 46.68 -28.35
N LEU A 150 -4.71 45.81 -27.78
CA LEU A 150 -6.13 46.08 -27.56
C LEU A 150 -6.41 46.98 -26.33
N THR A 151 -5.56 46.95 -25.31
CA THR A 151 -5.72 47.74 -24.07
C THR A 151 -5.43 49.23 -24.21
N ASN A 152 -4.91 49.68 -25.36
CA ASN A 152 -4.80 51.12 -25.65
C ASN A 152 -6.19 51.76 -25.90
N LEU A 153 -7.25 50.96 -26.04
CA LEU A 153 -8.63 51.44 -26.17
C LEU A 153 -9.46 50.95 -24.96
N GLN A 154 -9.37 51.69 -23.86
CA GLN A 154 -10.37 51.78 -22.78
C GLN A 154 -11.15 50.48 -22.45
N PHE A 155 -10.50 49.44 -21.94
CA PHE A 155 -11.20 48.29 -21.33
C PHE A 155 -10.55 47.86 -20.01
N THR A 156 -10.46 48.81 -19.09
CA THR A 156 -9.62 48.75 -17.87
C THR A 156 -10.37 48.21 -16.65
N GLY A 157 -11.02 47.05 -16.75
CA GLY A 157 -11.71 46.45 -15.58
C GLY A 157 -11.80 44.93 -15.57
N TYR A 158 -12.02 44.31 -16.72
CA TYR A 158 -12.23 42.86 -16.80
C TYR A 158 -10.90 42.07 -16.87
N MET A 159 -9.85 42.71 -17.41
CA MET A 159 -8.58 42.10 -17.74
C MET A 159 -7.58 41.94 -16.58
N GLN A 160 -7.81 42.61 -15.44
CA GLN A 160 -6.98 42.46 -14.23
C GLN A 160 -7.34 41.22 -13.40
N LYS A 161 -8.51 40.61 -13.66
CA LYS A 161 -8.97 39.41 -12.95
C LYS A 161 -8.43 38.11 -13.58
N THR A 162 -8.05 38.14 -14.86
CA THR A 162 -7.58 36.96 -15.60
C THR A 162 -6.07 36.72 -15.46
N ASP A 163 -5.24 37.76 -15.34
CA ASP A 163 -3.78 37.62 -15.17
C ASP A 163 -3.38 37.01 -13.81
N LYS A 164 -4.30 36.95 -12.83
CA LYS A 164 -4.08 36.27 -11.54
C LYS A 164 -4.32 34.75 -11.59
N ARG A 165 -4.71 34.19 -12.75
CA ARG A 165 -4.99 32.74 -12.89
C ARG A 165 -3.72 31.89 -13.08
N GLY A 166 -2.56 32.50 -13.35
CA GLY A 166 -1.28 31.80 -13.53
C GLY A 166 -0.33 31.83 -12.31
N VAL A 167 -0.67 32.57 -11.26
CA VAL A 167 0.06 32.53 -9.98
C VAL A 167 -0.67 31.53 -9.10
N GLN A 168 0.06 30.53 -8.59
CA GLN A 168 -0.35 29.56 -7.57
C GLN A 168 -1.51 30.12 -6.75
N ARG A 169 -2.74 29.60 -6.96
CA ARG A 169 -3.97 30.21 -6.41
C ARG A 169 -3.74 30.44 -4.92
N LYS A 170 -3.61 31.71 -4.52
CA LYS A 170 -3.44 32.06 -3.11
C LYS A 170 -4.59 31.39 -2.36
N GLN A 171 -4.25 30.61 -1.33
CA GLN A 171 -5.22 29.84 -0.56
C GLN A 171 -6.42 30.72 -0.23
N THR A 172 -7.62 30.27 -0.61
CA THR A 172 -8.82 31.07 -0.41
C THR A 172 -9.08 31.25 1.08
N GLU A 173 -9.73 32.36 1.49
CA GLU A 173 -10.08 32.55 2.90
C GLU A 173 -10.98 31.41 3.43
N ARG A 174 -11.75 30.75 2.55
CA ARG A 174 -12.50 29.53 2.86
C ARG A 174 -11.58 28.36 3.19
N GLU A 175 -10.54 28.13 2.39
CA GLU A 175 -9.55 27.08 2.63
C GLU A 175 -8.73 27.35 3.89
N LYS A 176 -8.31 28.61 4.13
CA LYS A 176 -7.59 28.99 5.36
C LYS A 176 -8.46 28.75 6.59
N LYS A 177 -9.74 29.18 6.54
CA LYS A 177 -10.70 28.92 7.62
C LYS A 177 -10.85 27.43 7.87
N LYS A 178 -11.02 26.61 6.81
CA LYS A 178 -11.15 25.15 6.94
C LYS A 178 -9.89 24.54 7.55
N LYS A 179 -8.70 24.98 7.11
CA LYS A 179 -7.41 24.53 7.65
C LYS A 179 -7.29 24.83 9.16
N ILE A 180 -7.52 26.09 9.56
CA ILE A 180 -7.42 26.51 10.97
C ILE A 180 -8.46 25.77 11.84
N LEU A 181 -9.69 25.56 11.35
CA LEU A 181 -10.71 24.84 12.10
C LEU A 181 -10.36 23.35 12.25
N ASN A 182 -9.80 22.73 11.21
CA ASN A 182 -9.33 21.36 11.29
C ASN A 182 -8.14 21.22 12.26
N GLU A 183 -7.19 22.16 12.26
CA GLU A 183 -6.07 22.19 13.21
C GLU A 183 -6.54 22.32 14.67
N ARG A 184 -7.63 23.05 14.92
CA ARG A 184 -8.24 23.18 16.25
C ARG A 184 -9.10 21.98 16.65
N ARG A 185 -9.57 21.18 15.68
CA ARG A 185 -10.41 20.01 15.94
C ARG A 185 -9.53 18.88 16.46
N LYS A 186 -9.75 18.52 17.73
CA LYS A 186 -9.16 17.32 18.32
C LYS A 186 -10.10 16.15 18.07
N GLU A 187 -9.57 15.08 17.48
CA GLU A 187 -10.32 13.84 17.32
C GLU A 187 -10.60 13.22 18.69
N LEU A 188 -11.79 12.64 18.84
CA LEU A 188 -12.25 12.04 20.08
C LEU A 188 -12.44 10.54 19.84
N SER A 189 -11.57 9.73 20.42
CA SER A 189 -11.80 8.29 20.54
C SER A 189 -12.66 8.03 21.78
N VAL A 190 -13.73 7.25 21.63
CA VAL A 190 -14.70 6.96 22.71
C VAL A 190 -14.74 5.45 23.04
N GLU A 191 -14.24 4.60 22.15
CA GLU A 191 -14.43 3.14 22.19
C GLU A 191 -13.67 2.47 23.36
N ASP A 192 -12.49 2.96 23.72
CA ASP A 192 -11.64 2.36 24.76
C ASP A 192 -11.73 3.07 26.14
N MET A 193 -12.79 3.86 26.39
CA MET A 193 -12.91 4.66 27.61
C MET A 193 -13.82 4.03 28.67
N ASN A 194 -13.32 3.95 29.91
CA ASN A 194 -14.11 3.55 31.08
C ASN A 194 -15.07 4.67 31.52
N ALA A 195 -16.13 4.33 32.27
CA ALA A 195 -17.18 5.26 32.70
C ALA A 195 -16.66 6.52 33.43
N ASP A 196 -15.68 6.37 34.32
CA ASP A 196 -15.10 7.51 35.03
C ASP A 196 -14.29 8.41 34.08
N LYS A 197 -13.53 7.82 33.15
CA LYS A 197 -12.81 8.56 32.11
C LYS A 197 -13.75 9.30 31.17
N LEU A 198 -14.90 8.71 30.84
CA LEU A 198 -15.93 9.38 30.04
C LEU A 198 -16.53 10.60 30.75
N ARG A 199 -16.75 10.52 32.06
CA ARG A 199 -17.23 11.67 32.85
C ARG A 199 -16.21 12.80 32.92
N GLU A 200 -14.94 12.47 33.13
CA GLU A 200 -13.85 13.44 33.08
C GLU A 200 -13.77 14.09 31.69
N LYS A 201 -13.85 13.27 30.63
CA LYS A 201 -13.77 13.77 29.25
C LYS A 201 -14.95 14.66 28.87
N ALA A 202 -16.15 14.32 29.32
CA ALA A 202 -17.34 15.16 29.14
C ALA A 202 -17.17 16.52 29.85
N ASN A 203 -16.64 16.53 31.07
CA ASN A 203 -16.35 17.76 31.80
C ASN A 203 -15.28 18.61 31.10
N GLU A 204 -14.24 18.01 30.56
CA GLU A 204 -13.23 18.72 29.76
C GLU A 204 -13.83 19.37 28.51
N LEU A 205 -14.62 18.62 27.75
CA LEU A 205 -15.28 19.13 26.54
C LEU A 205 -16.28 20.25 26.87
N TRP A 206 -17.01 20.12 27.98
CA TRP A 206 -17.91 21.16 28.46
C TRP A 206 -17.16 22.45 28.82
N LYS A 207 -16.04 22.35 29.56
CA LYS A 207 -15.18 23.51 29.88
C LYS A 207 -14.62 24.15 28.61
N TRP A 208 -14.18 23.33 27.64
CA TRP A 208 -13.67 23.82 26.36
C TRP A 208 -14.73 24.58 25.57
N MET A 209 -15.95 24.04 25.48
CA MET A 209 -17.09 24.73 24.87
C MET A 209 -17.38 26.04 25.61
N TYR A 210 -17.48 26.02 26.94
CA TYR A 210 -17.73 27.23 27.73
C TYR A 210 -16.70 28.34 27.45
N GLN A 211 -15.41 27.98 27.34
CA GLN A 211 -14.35 28.93 26.97
C GLN A 211 -14.56 29.53 25.56
N LEU A 212 -14.87 28.70 24.57
CA LEU A 212 -15.11 29.16 23.19
C LEU A 212 -16.32 30.12 23.11
N GLU A 213 -17.39 29.81 23.84
CA GLU A 213 -18.57 30.66 23.96
C GLU A 213 -18.25 32.01 24.61
N ALA A 214 -17.42 32.02 25.67
CA ALA A 214 -16.97 33.25 26.31
C ALA A 214 -16.11 34.11 25.36
N GLU A 215 -15.14 33.51 24.65
CA GLU A 215 -14.32 34.22 23.66
C GLU A 215 -15.17 34.79 22.52
N LYS A 216 -16.16 34.04 22.05
CA LYS A 216 -17.12 34.50 21.03
C LYS A 216 -17.91 35.71 21.52
N PHE A 217 -18.39 35.70 22.76
CA PHE A 217 -19.11 36.83 23.35
C PHE A 217 -18.25 38.09 23.39
N GLU A 218 -17.02 38.00 23.88
CA GLU A 218 -16.08 39.12 23.92
C GLU A 218 -15.79 39.68 22.52
N LEU A 219 -15.61 38.80 21.52
CA LEU A 219 -15.41 39.21 20.13
C LEU A 219 -16.65 39.91 19.55
N GLN A 220 -17.85 39.45 19.88
CA GLN A 220 -19.10 40.11 19.48
C GLN A 220 -19.23 41.50 20.09
N TYR A 221 -18.94 41.64 21.39
CA TYR A 221 -18.96 42.93 22.07
C TYR A 221 -17.94 43.90 21.46
N LYS A 222 -16.70 43.42 21.24
CA LYS A 222 -15.65 44.19 20.56
C LYS A 222 -16.07 44.62 19.15
N TYR A 223 -16.70 43.73 18.37
CA TYR A 223 -17.21 44.05 17.04
C TYR A 223 -18.23 45.19 17.07
N ILE A 224 -19.20 45.14 17.99
CA ILE A 224 -20.22 46.19 18.14
C ILE A 224 -19.56 47.53 18.47
N ARG A 225 -18.62 47.54 19.43
CA ARG A 225 -17.86 48.74 19.78
C ARG A 225 -17.08 49.30 18.59
N GLN A 226 -16.33 48.45 17.88
CA GLN A 226 -15.55 48.86 16.70
C GLN A 226 -16.46 49.38 15.58
N LYS A 227 -17.63 48.78 15.38
CA LYS A 227 -18.62 49.25 14.39
C LYS A 227 -19.10 50.68 14.72
N TYR A 228 -19.34 50.98 16.00
CA TYR A 228 -19.65 52.33 16.45
C TYR A 228 -18.48 53.28 16.23
N GLU A 229 -17.26 52.91 16.66
CA GLU A 229 -16.05 53.71 16.47
C GLU A 229 -15.79 54.04 15.00
N VAL A 230 -15.94 53.07 14.09
CA VAL A 230 -15.83 53.29 12.64
C VAL A 230 -16.88 54.28 12.13
N THR A 231 -18.12 54.19 12.63
CA THR A 231 -19.19 55.14 12.27
C THR A 231 -18.83 56.57 12.72
N VAL A 232 -18.38 56.72 13.97
CA VAL A 232 -17.95 58.02 14.51
C VAL A 232 -16.75 58.55 13.73
N LEU A 233 -15.76 57.71 13.42
CA LEU A 233 -14.59 58.11 12.65
C LEU A 233 -14.95 58.55 11.23
N ARG A 234 -15.89 57.86 10.56
CA ARG A 234 -16.41 58.29 9.25
C ARG A 234 -17.06 59.67 9.33
N ASN A 235 -17.87 59.93 10.36
CA ASN A 235 -18.49 61.24 10.57
C ASN A 235 -17.44 62.32 10.84
N ARG A 236 -16.46 62.06 11.72
CA ARG A 236 -15.35 62.98 12.00
C ARG A 236 -14.53 63.29 10.75
N VAL A 237 -14.20 62.28 9.95
CA VAL A 237 -13.51 62.48 8.66
C VAL A 237 -14.35 63.38 7.75
N SER A 238 -15.66 63.12 7.64
CA SER A 238 -16.56 63.96 6.84
C SER A 238 -16.62 65.40 7.34
N ASP A 239 -16.72 65.61 8.65
CA ASP A 239 -16.78 66.95 9.25
C ASP A 239 -15.47 67.73 9.08
N HIS A 240 -14.32 67.07 9.20
CA HIS A 240 -13.02 67.69 8.95
C HIS A 240 -12.69 67.82 7.45
N GLN A 241 -13.33 67.04 6.58
CA GLN A 241 -13.27 67.18 5.12
C GLN A 241 -14.30 68.16 4.55
N LYS A 242 -15.25 68.68 5.35
CA LYS A 242 -16.10 69.79 4.93
C LYS A 242 -15.19 70.99 4.68
N ASN A 243 -14.83 71.13 3.40
CA ASN A 243 -13.83 72.05 2.91
C ASN A 243 -13.97 73.45 3.54
N THR A 244 -12.87 73.92 4.09
CA THR A 244 -12.49 75.34 4.27
C THR A 244 -12.39 76.11 2.94
N LYS A 245 -12.90 75.55 1.84
CA LYS A 245 -13.19 76.32 0.63
C LYS A 245 -14.47 77.08 0.91
N GLY A 246 -14.29 78.24 1.54
CA GLY A 246 -15.33 79.24 1.74
C GLY A 246 -16.12 79.49 0.45
N PRO A 247 -17.33 80.04 0.55
CA PRO A 247 -18.16 80.28 -0.62
C PRO A 247 -17.32 81.09 -1.60
N ARG A 248 -16.99 80.47 -2.75
CA ARG A 248 -16.37 81.18 -3.86
C ARG A 248 -17.36 82.30 -4.17
N SER A 249 -17.02 83.50 -3.70
CA SER A 249 -17.80 84.71 -3.90
C SER A 249 -18.12 84.76 -5.38
N LYS A 250 -19.38 84.47 -5.73
CA LYS A 250 -19.97 84.92 -6.99
C LYS A 250 -20.07 86.44 -6.84
N ARG A 251 -18.92 87.11 -6.96
CA ARG A 251 -18.83 88.56 -7.09
C ARG A 251 -19.61 88.88 -8.35
N GLY A 252 -20.73 89.56 -8.14
CA GLY A 252 -21.78 89.72 -9.12
C GLY A 252 -21.28 90.29 -10.43
N LEU A 253 -21.72 89.69 -11.52
CA LEU A 253 -21.99 90.41 -12.76
C LEU A 253 -23.11 91.41 -12.42
N ARG A 254 -22.75 92.66 -12.12
CA ARG A 254 -23.68 93.79 -12.18
C ARG A 254 -23.35 94.58 -13.44
N LYS A 255 -24.40 94.73 -14.26
CA LYS A 255 -24.64 95.59 -15.42
C LYS A 255 -23.48 96.44 -15.93
#